data_AF-A0A9C8WFQ4-F1
#
_entry.id   AF-A0A9C8WFQ4-F1
#
_cell.length_a   1.000
_cell.length_b   1.000
_cell.length_c   1.000
_cell.angle_alpha   90.00
_cell.angle_beta   90.00
_cell.angle_gamma   90.00
#
_symmetry.space_group_name_H-M   'P 1'
#
loop_
_entity.id
_entity.type
_entity.pdbx_description
1 polymer ?
#
loop_
_entity_poly.entity_id
_entity_poly.type
_entity_poly.pdbx_seq_one_letter_code
_entity_poly.pdbx_strand_id
1 'polypeptide(L)'
;MYIRRTSIKSRRTGEPYYTYRLVESVRIGDKVRQHTLINLGRHFDVPREQWASLARRIEQITQGELFPCKLDAQPEEMAQHYAAIVINARSRQPATSPDYQSVDIASLELLRPRSVECRTTNQTRH
;
A
#
# COMPACT_ATOMS: atom_id res chain seq x y z
N MET A 1 5.78 9.88 -5.37
CA MET A 1 4.87 8.90 -6.04
C MET A 1 3.57 9.58 -6.52
N TYR A 2 2.75 8.95 -7.38
CA TYR A 2 1.41 9.48 -7.77
C TYR A 2 0.41 8.38 -8.20
N ILE A 3 -0.89 8.71 -8.16
CA ILE A 3 -1.97 7.82 -8.63
C ILE A 3 -2.36 8.19 -10.06
N ARG A 4 -2.33 7.20 -10.95
CA ARG A 4 -2.73 7.34 -12.36
C ARG A 4 -4.09 6.68 -12.58
N ARG A 5 -5.05 7.46 -13.08
CA ARG A 5 -6.33 6.95 -13.61
C ARG A 5 -6.18 6.56 -15.07
N THR A 6 -6.68 5.38 -15.43
CA THR A 6 -6.82 4.94 -16.82
C THR A 6 -8.29 4.71 -17.13
N SER A 7 -8.81 5.38 -18.16
CA SER A 7 -10.16 5.15 -18.67
C SER A 7 -10.15 3.97 -19.64
N ILE A 8 -10.98 2.97 -19.39
CA ILE A 8 -11.16 1.83 -20.28
C ILE A 8 -12.55 1.92 -20.89
N LYS A 9 -12.60 1.97 -22.23
CA LYS A 9 -13.86 1.93 -22.98
C LYS A 9 -14.37 0.49 -22.96
N SER A 10 -15.49 0.24 -22.30
CA SER A 10 -16.14 -1.08 -22.32
C SER A 10 -16.79 -1.30 -23.68
N ARG A 11 -16.28 -2.27 -24.45
CA ARG A 11 -16.91 -2.70 -25.72
C ARG A 11 -18.22 -3.47 -25.50
N ARG A 12 -18.46 -3.97 -24.27
CA ARG A 12 -19.58 -4.87 -23.94
C ARG A 12 -20.78 -4.14 -23.34
N THR A 13 -20.56 -3.08 -22.57
CA THR A 13 -21.62 -2.38 -21.83
C THR A 13 -21.74 -0.90 -22.22
N GLY A 14 -20.85 -0.38 -23.07
CA GLY A 14 -20.86 1.03 -23.51
C GLY A 14 -20.37 2.02 -22.46
N GLU A 15 -20.50 1.72 -21.17
CA GLU A 15 -20.04 2.61 -20.10
C GLU A 15 -18.52 2.54 -19.89
N PRO A 16 -17.82 3.70 -19.87
CA PRO A 16 -16.41 3.73 -19.55
C PRO A 16 -16.21 3.43 -18.06
N TYR A 17 -15.29 2.50 -17.76
CA TYR A 17 -14.86 2.25 -16.39
C TYR A 17 -13.44 2.75 -16.17
N TYR A 18 -13.12 3.06 -14.92
CA TYR A 18 -11.81 3.56 -14.53
C TYR A 18 -11.05 2.49 -13.76
N THR A 19 -9.74 2.41 -14.02
CA THR A 19 -8.80 1.65 -13.21
C THR A 19 -7.70 2.57 -12.72
N TYR A 20 -7.21 2.29 -11.51
CA TYR A 20 -6.25 3.12 -10.82
C TYR A 20 -4.97 2.36 -10.55
N ARG A 21 -3.83 3.05 -10.63
CA ARG A 21 -2.49 2.49 -10.39
C ARG A 21 -1.65 3.47 -9.59
N LEU A 22 -0.88 2.95 -8.64
CA LEU A 22 0.15 3.71 -7.95
C LEU A 22 1.45 3.61 -8.76
N VAL A 23 2.02 4.76 -9.10
CA VAL A 23 3.21 4.87 -9.95
C VAL A 23 4.28 5.67 -9.22
N GLU A 24 5.51 5.20 -9.32
CA GLU A 24 6.72 5.88 -8.89
C GLU A 24 7.49 6.41 -10.11
N SER A 25 8.05 7.61 -10.01
CA SER A 25 8.92 8.16 -11.04
C SER A 25 10.35 8.18 -10.52
N VAL A 26 11.22 7.40 -11.15
CA VAL A 26 12.63 7.26 -10.78
C VAL A 26 13.47 7.91 -11.86
N ARG A 27 14.40 8.79 -11.47
CA ARG A 27 15.40 9.35 -12.39
C ARG A 27 16.59 8.40 -12.47
N ILE A 28 16.94 7.98 -13.68
CA ILE A 28 18.09 7.13 -13.98
C ILE A 28 18.95 7.90 -14.99
N GLY A 29 20.04 8.50 -14.51
CA GLY A 29 20.81 9.48 -15.29
C GLY A 29 19.92 10.63 -15.75
N ASP A 30 19.94 10.91 -17.06
CA ASP A 30 19.13 11.97 -17.68
C ASP A 30 17.68 11.56 -18.00
N LYS A 31 17.29 10.31 -17.75
CA LYS A 31 15.96 9.80 -18.12
C LYS A 31 15.09 9.57 -16.90
N VAL A 32 13.83 10.03 -16.99
CA VAL A 32 12.78 9.71 -16.00
C VAL A 32 12.08 8.43 -16.44
N ARG A 33 12.09 7.41 -15.59
CA ARG A 33 11.35 6.15 -15.79
C ARG A 33 10.17 6.09 -14.83
N GLN A 34 9.01 5.70 -15.35
CA GLN A 34 7.81 5.45 -14.55
C GLN A 34 7.72 3.95 -14.22
N HIS A 35 7.63 3.61 -12.94
CA HIS A 35 7.48 2.25 -12.44
C HIS A 35 6.11 2.08 -11.78
N THR A 36 5.34 1.07 -12.16
CA THR A 36 4.04 0.79 -11.52
C THR A 36 4.29 -0.04 -10.27
N LEU A 37 3.91 0.48 -9.11
CA LEU A 37 4.08 -0.21 -7.83
C LEU A 37 2.92 -1.16 -7.54
N ILE A 38 1.69 -0.67 -7.66
CA ILE A 38 0.47 -1.42 -7.31
C ILE A 38 -0.64 -1.10 -8.32
N ASN A 39 -1.41 -2.12 -8.70
CA ASN A 39 -2.68 -1.95 -9.40
C ASN A 39 -3.79 -1.86 -8.34
N LEU A 40 -4.35 -0.66 -8.15
CA LEU A 40 -5.45 -0.42 -7.21
C LEU A 40 -6.79 -0.94 -7.76
N GLY A 41 -6.88 -1.15 -9.07
CA GLY A 41 -8.05 -1.72 -9.73
C GLY A 41 -9.20 -0.71 -9.85
N ARG A 42 -10.44 -1.21 -9.94
CA ARG A 42 -11.65 -0.40 -10.12
C ARG A 42 -12.37 -0.03 -8.83
N HIS A 43 -12.01 -0.65 -7.70
CA HIS A 43 -12.66 -0.47 -6.39
C HIS A 43 -11.97 0.60 -5.53
N PHE A 44 -11.21 1.50 -6.17
CA PHE A 44 -10.53 2.58 -5.49
C PHE A 44 -11.46 3.78 -5.39
N ASP A 45 -12.02 3.98 -4.20
CA ASP A 45 -13.07 4.96 -3.91
C ASP A 45 -12.56 6.17 -3.11
N VAL A 46 -11.35 6.62 -3.44
CA VAL A 46 -10.76 7.83 -2.82
C VAL A 46 -11.05 9.03 -3.73
N PRO A 47 -11.54 10.16 -3.18
CA PRO A 47 -11.74 11.39 -3.95
C PRO A 47 -10.44 11.87 -4.61
N ARG A 48 -10.53 12.38 -5.84
CA ARG A 48 -9.37 12.83 -6.62
C ARG A 48 -8.51 13.87 -5.88
N GLU A 49 -9.14 14.72 -5.08
CA GLU A 49 -8.49 15.74 -4.27
C GLU A 49 -7.51 15.14 -3.26
N GLN A 50 -7.80 13.94 -2.75
CA GLN A 50 -7.00 13.26 -1.74
C GLN A 50 -5.89 12.38 -2.35
N TRP A 51 -5.86 12.17 -3.67
CA TRP A 51 -4.88 11.28 -4.30
C TRP A 51 -3.43 11.75 -4.10
N ALA A 52 -3.20 13.06 -4.17
CA ALA A 52 -1.88 13.63 -3.95
C ALA A 52 -1.42 13.42 -2.50
N SER A 53 -2.31 13.69 -1.54
CA SER A 53 -2.04 13.48 -0.11
C SER A 53 -1.79 12.01 0.21
N LEU A 54 -2.61 11.11 -0.35
CA LEU A 54 -2.46 9.67 -0.16
C LEU A 54 -1.14 9.15 -0.75
N ALA A 55 -0.83 9.54 -1.99
CA ALA A 55 0.41 9.12 -2.64
C ALA A 55 1.66 9.64 -1.90
N ARG A 56 1.62 10.88 -1.41
CA ARG A 56 2.68 11.47 -0.59
C ARG A 56 2.82 10.73 0.73
N ARG A 57 1.71 10.38 1.38
CA ARG A 57 1.73 9.63 2.64
C ARG A 57 2.33 8.24 2.47
N ILE A 58 1.96 7.52 1.40
CA ILE A 58 2.56 6.23 1.06
C ILE A 58 4.07 6.37 0.86
N GLU A 59 4.51 7.41 0.14
CA GLU A 59 5.92 7.70 -0.09
C GLU A 59 6.68 7.93 1.23
N GLN A 60 6.13 8.74 2.13
CA GLN A 60 6.68 8.97 3.47
C GLN A 60 6.84 7.66 4.27
N ILE A 61 5.81 6.82 4.31
CA ILE A 61 5.86 5.53 5.01
C ILE A 61 6.92 4.62 4.38
N THR A 62 7.00 4.57 3.04
CA THR A 62 8.03 3.78 2.35
C THR A 62 9.45 4.31 2.53
N GLN A 63 9.61 5.59 2.89
CA GLN A 63 10.89 6.24 3.22
C GLN A 63 11.26 6.11 4.71
N GLY A 64 10.39 5.52 5.55
CA GLY A 64 10.66 5.28 6.98
C GLY A 64 9.94 6.24 7.94
N GLU A 65 9.12 7.17 7.44
CA GLU A 65 8.27 8.00 8.30
C GLU A 65 7.03 7.21 8.76
N LEU A 66 7.19 6.45 9.84
CA LEU A 66 6.14 5.59 10.41
C LEU A 66 5.09 6.36 11.24
N PHE A 67 5.37 7.61 11.61
CA PHE A 67 4.46 8.38 12.46
C PHE A 67 3.27 8.93 11.64
N PRO A 68 2.02 8.76 12.13
CA PRO A 68 0.83 9.30 11.47
C PRO A 68 0.93 10.83 11.32
N CYS A 69 0.75 11.32 10.09
CA CYS A 69 0.45 12.73 9.88
C CYS A 69 -1.02 12.99 10.19
N LYS A 70 -1.40 14.26 10.38
CA LYS A 70 -2.78 14.74 10.64
C LYS A 70 -3.74 14.50 9.45
N LEU A 71 -3.84 13.26 8.98
CA LEU A 71 -4.80 12.79 8.00
C LEU A 71 -5.96 12.13 8.75
N ASP A 72 -7.14 12.13 8.14
CA ASP A 72 -8.28 11.39 8.65
C ASP A 72 -7.95 9.89 8.75
N ALA A 73 -8.58 9.18 9.69
CA ALA A 73 -8.23 7.79 10.00
C ALA A 73 -8.35 6.83 8.80
N GLN A 74 -9.33 7.06 7.91
CA GLN A 74 -9.58 6.24 6.73
C GLN A 74 -8.44 6.30 5.68
N PRO A 75 -8.04 7.47 5.15
CA PRO A 75 -6.94 7.55 4.19
C PRO A 75 -5.59 7.13 4.80
N GLU A 76 -5.39 7.30 6.11
CA GLU A 76 -4.17 6.84 6.79
C GLU A 76 -4.06 5.31 6.80
N GLU A 77 -5.14 4.60 7.14
CA GLU A 77 -5.17 3.13 7.12
C GLU A 77 -4.90 2.58 5.70
N MET A 78 -5.52 3.19 4.68
CA MET A 78 -5.26 2.86 3.29
C MET A 78 -3.80 3.10 2.90
N ALA A 79 -3.22 4.23 3.34
CA ALA A 79 -1.83 4.56 3.06
C ALA A 79 -0.88 3.52 3.68
N GLN A 80 -1.12 3.13 4.92
CA GLN A 80 -0.33 2.10 5.62
C GLN A 80 -0.45 0.74 4.93
N HIS A 81 -1.67 0.33 4.56
CA HIS A 81 -1.89 -0.92 3.85
C HIS A 81 -1.16 -0.95 2.49
N TYR A 82 -1.27 0.11 1.69
CA TYR A 82 -0.57 0.17 0.41
C TYR A 82 0.94 0.25 0.57
N ALA A 83 1.44 1.03 1.54
CA ALA A 83 2.86 1.10 1.83
C ALA A 83 3.42 -0.28 2.23
N ALA A 84 2.70 -1.04 3.07
CA ALA A 84 3.10 -2.40 3.43
C ALA A 84 3.22 -3.32 2.20
N ILE A 85 2.28 -3.23 1.25
CA ILE A 85 2.37 -3.98 -0.02
C ILE A 85 3.59 -3.55 -0.83
N VAL A 86 3.86 -2.24 -0.96
CA VAL A 86 5.03 -1.74 -1.69
C VAL A 86 6.33 -2.22 -1.06
N ILE A 87 6.46 -2.11 0.27
CA ILE A 87 7.65 -2.55 1.02
C ILE A 87 7.87 -4.05 0.82
N ASN A 88 6.81 -4.84 0.94
CA ASN A 88 6.87 -6.29 0.75
C ASN A 88 7.19 -6.69 -0.71
N ALA A 89 6.68 -5.96 -1.69
CA ALA A 89 7.03 -6.20 -3.10
C ALA A 89 8.51 -5.91 -3.37
N ARG A 90 9.04 -4.82 -2.79
CA ARG A 90 10.46 -4.45 -2.88
C ARG A 90 11.38 -5.50 -2.23
N SER A 91 10.99 -6.07 -1.09
CA SER A 91 11.80 -7.08 -0.40
C SER A 91 11.91 -8.41 -1.15
N ARG A 92 11.04 -8.72 -2.13
CA ARG A 92 11.06 -9.97 -2.90
C ARG A 92 11.85 -9.90 -4.22
N GLN A 93 12.34 -8.73 -4.62
CA GLN A 93 13.11 -8.59 -5.87
C GLN A 93 14.61 -8.80 -5.62
N PRO A 94 15.27 -9.79 -6.27
CA PRO A 94 16.70 -10.01 -6.12
C PRO A 94 17.52 -8.89 -6.79
N ALA A 95 18.61 -8.53 -6.13
CA ALA A 95 19.45 -7.39 -6.44
C ALA A 95 20.26 -7.49 -7.74
N THR A 96 19.92 -6.70 -8.75
CA THR A 96 20.77 -6.42 -9.93
C THR A 96 20.88 -4.91 -10.17
N SER A 97 21.78 -4.28 -9.39
CA SER A 97 22.13 -2.86 -9.10
C SER A 97 21.76 -1.68 -10.04
N PRO A 98 21.73 -0.41 -9.56
CA PRO A 98 21.74 0.09 -8.16
C PRO A 98 20.42 0.84 -7.84
N ASP A 99 19.78 0.84 -6.68
CA ASP A 99 20.11 0.47 -5.31
C ASP A 99 19.17 -0.64 -4.84
N TYR A 100 19.73 -1.73 -4.32
CA TYR A 100 18.92 -2.84 -3.80
C TYR A 100 19.15 -2.97 -2.31
N GLN A 101 18.16 -2.57 -1.53
CA GLN A 101 18.09 -2.92 -0.12
C GLN A 101 17.30 -4.23 -0.01
N SER A 102 18.01 -5.34 -0.17
CA SER A 102 17.48 -6.68 0.11
C SER A 102 17.46 -6.86 1.62
N VAL A 103 16.28 -6.79 2.23
CA VAL A 103 16.10 -7.10 3.67
C VAL A 103 15.51 -8.50 3.76
N ASP A 104 16.26 -9.37 4.43
CA ASP A 104 15.90 -10.76 4.71
C ASP A 104 14.60 -10.83 5.52
N ILE A 105 13.63 -11.59 5.02
CA ILE A 105 12.23 -11.65 5.49
C ILE A 105 11.99 -12.76 6.52
N ALA A 106 13.05 -13.39 7.03
CA ALA A 106 12.93 -14.41 8.09
C ALA A 106 12.63 -13.84 9.49
N SER A 107 12.59 -12.52 9.68
CA SER A 107 12.41 -11.91 11.01
C SER A 107 11.40 -10.76 11.03
N LEU A 108 10.18 -11.02 10.57
CA LEU A 108 9.01 -10.20 10.90
C LEU A 108 8.00 -11.10 11.60
N GLU A 109 8.17 -11.17 12.92
CA GLU A 109 7.25 -11.82 13.85
C GLU A 109 5.89 -11.08 13.79
N LEU A 110 5.01 -11.56 12.91
CA LEU A 110 3.62 -11.13 12.83
C LEU A 110 2.93 -11.54 14.12
N LEU A 111 2.79 -10.59 15.06
CA LEU A 111 1.88 -10.69 16.19
C LEU A 111 0.45 -10.88 15.65
N ARG A 112 0.04 -12.14 15.49
CA ARG A 112 -1.36 -12.50 15.33
C ARG A 112 -2.06 -12.24 16.67
N PRO A 113 -3.09 -11.37 16.75
CA PRO A 113 -3.97 -11.38 17.91
C PRO A 113 -4.78 -12.69 17.84
N ARG A 114 -4.51 -13.62 18.75
CA ARG A 114 -5.40 -14.77 18.95
C ARG A 114 -6.65 -14.25 19.64
N SER A 115 -7.75 -14.12 18.90
CA SER A 115 -9.08 -14.24 19.48
C SER A 115 -9.19 -15.61 20.14
N VAL A 116 -9.35 -15.62 21.46
CA VAL A 116 -9.80 -16.78 22.23
C VAL A 116 -11.06 -16.36 22.98
N GLU A 117 -12.20 -16.71 22.40
CA GLU A 117 -13.46 -16.75 23.12
C GLU A 117 -13.53 -17.99 24.01
N CYS A 118 -14.26 -17.84 25.12
CA CYS A 118 -14.87 -18.86 25.98
C CYS A 118 -13.93 -19.67 26.90
N ARG A 119 -14.15 -19.51 28.22
CA ARG A 119 -14.97 -20.46 29.01
C ARG A 119 -15.04 -20.02 30.47
N THR A 120 -16.20 -19.57 30.92
CA THR A 120 -16.54 -19.48 32.36
C THR A 120 -16.69 -20.89 32.90
N THR A 121 -15.85 -21.29 33.84
CA THR A 121 -16.19 -22.36 34.79
C THR A 121 -16.11 -21.83 36.20
N ASN A 122 -17.29 -21.84 36.80
CA ASN A 122 -17.65 -21.59 38.17
C ASN A 122 -16.80 -22.46 39.13
N GLN A 123 -16.16 -21.86 40.12
CA GLN A 123 -15.52 -22.56 41.24
C GLN A 123 -16.06 -21.98 42.54
N THR A 124 -17.18 -22.50 43.01
CA THR A 124 -17.62 -22.30 44.40
C THR A 124 -16.78 -23.19 45.31
N ARG A 125 -16.28 -22.55 46.37
CA ARG A 125 -15.46 -23.08 47.45
C ARG A 125 -16.27 -23.91 48.46
N HIS A 126 -15.52 -24.83 49.11
CA HIS A 126 -15.69 -25.46 50.43
C HIS A 126 -16.86 -26.42 50.65
#